data_AF-A0A5N5E6J2-F1
#
_entry.id   AF-A0A5N5E6J2-F1
#
_cell.length_a   1.000
_cell.length_b   1.000
_cell.length_c   1.000
_cell.angle_alpha   90.00
_cell.angle_beta   90.00
_cell.angle_gamma   90.00
#
_symmetry.space_group_name_H-M   'P 1'
#
loop_
_entity.id
_entity.type
_entity.pdbx_description
1 polymer ?
#
loop_
_entity_poly.entity_id
_entity_poly.type
_entity_poly.pdbx_seq_one_letter_code
_entity_poly.pdbx_strand_id
1 'polypeptide(L)'
;MDTSRWYRSFAEVEARGNSEVYEEWGNGVSEDPAVLALIDRLPEPRRQPNLIFGASRHLGAPVAPYASFRRWLRENWSAVEQLARIRTTQTNEAGRAAVLLPVLGLLKGPLSLIEVGASAGLCLYPDRYSYLYDGEKYLHPVDGPSTVLLECATTGSPPIPERVPDVVYRAG
;
A
#
# COMPACT_ATOMS: atom_id res chain seq x y z
N MET A 1 -14.35 10.35 -13.50
CA MET A 1 -13.42 9.34 -14.04
C MET A 1 -14.21 8.06 -14.30
N ASP A 2 -13.97 7.37 -15.42
CA ASP A 2 -14.63 6.09 -15.72
C ASP A 2 -14.13 5.00 -14.75
N THR A 3 -15.04 4.38 -13.99
CA THR A 3 -14.72 3.35 -13.00
C THR A 3 -13.98 2.19 -13.64
N SER A 4 -14.37 1.75 -14.85
CA SER A 4 -13.68 0.64 -15.54
C SER A 4 -12.21 0.97 -15.78
N ARG A 5 -11.93 2.14 -16.37
CA ARG A 5 -10.55 2.60 -16.62
C ARG A 5 -9.75 2.76 -15.34
N TRP A 6 -10.37 3.20 -14.25
CA TRP A 6 -9.68 3.34 -12.97
C TRP A 6 -9.22 1.97 -12.44
N TYR A 7 -10.10 0.96 -12.45
CA TYR A 7 -9.74 -0.39 -11.99
C TYR A 7 -8.66 -1.03 -12.87
N ARG A 8 -8.71 -0.82 -14.19
CA ARG A 8 -7.65 -1.26 -15.10
C ARG A 8 -6.32 -0.56 -14.80
N SER A 9 -6.33 0.76 -14.67
CA SER A 9 -5.13 1.54 -14.33
C SER A 9 -4.54 1.09 -13.00
N PHE A 10 -5.36 0.84 -11.99
CA PHE A 10 -4.92 0.30 -10.71
C PHE A 10 -4.25 -1.07 -10.88
N ALA A 11 -4.84 -1.97 -11.65
CA ALA A 11 -4.26 -3.29 -11.89
C ALA A 11 -2.88 -3.19 -12.56
N GLU A 12 -2.78 -2.37 -13.61
CA GLU A 12 -1.58 -2.28 -14.46
C GLU A 12 -0.44 -1.47 -13.85
N VAL A 13 -0.77 -0.47 -13.02
CA VAL A 13 0.19 0.51 -12.50
C VAL A 13 0.48 0.31 -11.02
N GLU A 14 -0.53 0.03 -10.20
CA GLU A 14 -0.37 -0.06 -8.74
C GLU A 14 -0.19 -1.50 -8.26
N ALA A 15 -1.03 -2.43 -8.76
CA ALA A 15 -1.02 -3.81 -8.27
C ALA A 15 0.01 -4.70 -8.98
N ARG A 16 0.27 -4.49 -10.27
CA ARG A 16 1.21 -5.29 -11.05
C ARG A 16 2.60 -5.31 -10.41
N GLY A 17 3.14 -6.52 -10.22
CA GLY A 17 4.42 -6.75 -9.57
C GLY A 17 4.40 -6.62 -8.04
N ASN A 18 3.33 -6.09 -7.44
CA ASN A 18 3.17 -5.96 -5.98
C ASN A 18 2.17 -6.98 -5.41
N SER A 19 1.07 -7.25 -6.13
CA SER A 19 0.03 -8.19 -5.70
C SER A 19 -0.70 -8.80 -6.89
N GLU A 20 -0.41 -10.06 -7.19
CA GLU A 20 -1.07 -10.81 -8.26
C GLU A 20 -2.59 -10.87 -8.08
N VAL A 21 -3.06 -11.00 -6.83
CA VAL A 21 -4.48 -11.07 -6.50
C VAL A 21 -5.20 -9.76 -6.80
N TYR A 22 -4.61 -8.62 -6.41
CA TYR A 22 -5.21 -7.32 -6.67
C TYR A 22 -5.08 -6.90 -8.13
N GLU A 23 -4.04 -7.35 -8.84
CA GLU A 23 -3.92 -7.20 -10.29
C GLU A 23 -5.05 -7.97 -11.00
N GLU A 24 -5.26 -9.24 -10.65
CA GLU A 24 -6.34 -10.06 -11.21
C GLU A 24 -7.72 -9.46 -10.91
N TRP A 25 -7.95 -9.02 -9.67
CA TRP A 25 -9.22 -8.40 -9.29
C TRP A 25 -9.46 -7.08 -10.02
N GLY A 26 -8.45 -6.22 -10.13
CA GLY A 26 -8.57 -4.95 -10.84
C GLY A 26 -8.90 -5.14 -12.32
N ASN A 27 -8.19 -6.06 -12.99
CA ASN A 27 -8.47 -6.42 -14.38
C ASN A 27 -9.89 -7.00 -14.53
N GLY A 28 -10.25 -7.96 -13.67
CA GLY A 28 -11.55 -8.61 -13.69
C GLY A 28 -12.72 -7.64 -13.47
N VAL A 29 -12.61 -6.73 -12.50
CA VAL A 29 -13.63 -5.70 -12.27
C VAL A 29 -13.72 -4.74 -13.46
N SER A 30 -12.59 -4.38 -14.08
CA SER A 30 -12.59 -3.45 -15.23
C SER A 30 -13.38 -3.96 -16.43
N GLU A 31 -13.58 -5.28 -16.54
CA GLU A 31 -14.26 -5.95 -17.65
C GLU A 31 -15.63 -6.54 -17.26
N ASP A 32 -16.11 -6.28 -16.04
CA ASP A 32 -17.37 -6.85 -15.52
C ASP A 32 -18.45 -5.78 -15.33
N PRO A 33 -19.36 -5.59 -16.30
CA PRO A 33 -20.43 -4.61 -16.22
C PRO A 33 -21.32 -4.78 -14.98
N ALA A 34 -21.50 -6.01 -14.49
CA ALA A 34 -22.37 -6.26 -13.35
C ALA A 34 -21.72 -5.78 -12.04
N VAL A 35 -20.40 -5.95 -11.88
CA VAL A 35 -19.67 -5.43 -10.71
C VAL A 35 -19.49 -3.92 -10.81
N LEU A 36 -19.19 -3.39 -11.99
CA LEU A 36 -19.09 -1.94 -12.22
C LEU A 36 -20.40 -1.22 -11.87
N ALA A 37 -21.54 -1.76 -12.28
CA ALA A 37 -22.86 -1.20 -11.94
C ALA A 37 -23.16 -1.20 -10.42
N LEU A 38 -22.54 -2.09 -9.65
CA LEU A 38 -22.61 -2.04 -8.18
C LEU A 38 -21.75 -0.90 -7.65
N ILE A 39 -20.48 -0.84 -8.04
CA ILE A 39 -19.52 0.19 -7.61
C ILE A 39 -20.01 1.59 -7.98
N ASP A 40 -20.63 1.77 -9.14
CA ASP A 40 -21.14 3.06 -9.60
C ASP A 40 -22.31 3.63 -8.77
N ARG A 41 -22.90 2.84 -7.87
CA ARG A 41 -23.88 3.33 -6.87
C ARG A 41 -23.22 4.20 -5.81
N LEU A 42 -21.92 4.05 -5.60
CA LEU A 42 -21.15 4.87 -4.68
C LEU A 42 -20.87 6.25 -5.30
N PRO A 43 -20.74 7.31 -4.49
CA PRO A 43 -20.17 8.57 -4.96
C PRO A 43 -18.77 8.35 -5.52
N GLU A 44 -18.37 9.07 -6.56
CA GLU A 44 -17.09 8.89 -7.25
C GLU A 44 -15.87 8.77 -6.30
N PRO A 45 -15.71 9.60 -5.24
CA PRO A 45 -14.57 9.47 -4.33
C PRO A 45 -14.50 8.14 -3.57
N ARG A 46 -15.60 7.38 -3.50
CA ARG A 46 -15.73 6.10 -2.80
C ARG A 46 -15.58 4.89 -3.72
N ARG A 47 -15.30 5.08 -5.01
CA ARG A 47 -15.16 3.99 -5.99
C ARG A 47 -13.74 3.41 -6.08
N GLN A 48 -12.80 3.99 -5.33
CA GLN A 48 -11.38 3.63 -5.33
C GLN A 48 -11.17 2.11 -5.17
N PRO A 49 -10.34 1.45 -6.01
CA PRO A 49 -10.06 0.02 -5.91
C PRO A 49 -9.58 -0.41 -4.52
N ASN A 50 -8.61 0.31 -3.94
CA ASN A 50 -8.10 0.03 -2.59
C ASN A 50 -9.21 0.06 -1.51
N LEU A 51 -10.18 0.97 -1.63
CA LEU A 51 -11.30 1.03 -0.70
C LEU A 51 -12.23 -0.16 -0.85
N ILE A 52 -12.59 -0.54 -2.08
CA ILE A 52 -13.50 -1.67 -2.32
C ILE A 52 -12.84 -3.01 -1.96
N PHE A 53 -11.58 -3.21 -2.36
CA PHE A 53 -10.84 -4.42 -2.02
C PHE A 53 -10.56 -4.50 -0.52
N GLY A 54 -10.14 -3.40 0.11
CA GLY A 54 -9.94 -3.31 1.54
C GLY A 54 -11.22 -3.56 2.34
N ALA A 55 -12.34 -2.96 1.94
CA ALA A 55 -13.66 -3.19 2.56
C ALA A 55 -14.08 -4.66 2.42
N SER A 56 -13.89 -5.25 1.24
CA SER A 56 -14.21 -6.65 0.99
C SER A 56 -13.37 -7.58 1.85
N ARG A 57 -12.05 -7.36 1.93
CA ARG A 57 -11.14 -8.14 2.77
C ARG A 57 -11.47 -8.00 4.25
N HIS A 58 -11.81 -6.79 4.71
CA HIS A 58 -12.25 -6.54 6.09
C HIS A 58 -13.52 -7.33 6.44
N LEU A 59 -14.42 -7.50 5.49
CA LEU A 59 -15.67 -8.25 5.64
C LEU A 59 -15.52 -9.75 5.38
N GLY A 60 -14.31 -10.25 5.12
CA GLY A 60 -14.03 -11.68 5.00
C GLY A 60 -13.99 -12.23 3.58
N ALA A 61 -13.88 -11.39 2.53
CA ALA A 61 -13.65 -11.86 1.17
C ALA A 61 -12.39 -12.75 1.12
N PRO A 62 -12.40 -13.92 0.46
CA PRO A 62 -11.23 -14.78 0.38
C PRO A 62 -10.13 -14.15 -0.49
N VAL A 63 -8.86 -14.50 -0.23
CA VAL A 63 -7.76 -14.28 -1.19
C VAL A 63 -7.85 -15.40 -2.23
N ALA A 64 -8.48 -15.12 -3.36
CA ALA A 64 -8.82 -16.13 -4.36
C ALA A 64 -8.93 -15.48 -5.75
N PRO A 65 -8.94 -16.29 -6.84
CA PRO A 65 -9.14 -15.79 -8.20
C PRO A 65 -10.41 -14.94 -8.34
N TYR A 66 -10.41 -14.03 -9.32
CA TYR A 66 -11.45 -13.03 -9.51
C TYR A 66 -12.86 -13.64 -9.59
N ALA A 67 -13.03 -14.80 -10.24
CA ALA A 67 -14.34 -15.45 -10.34
C ALA A 67 -14.96 -15.78 -8.95
N SER A 68 -14.14 -16.19 -7.99
CA SER A 68 -14.56 -16.50 -6.62
C SER A 68 -14.83 -15.22 -5.84
N PHE A 69 -13.92 -14.24 -5.95
CA PHE A 69 -14.10 -12.92 -5.35
C PHE A 69 -15.37 -12.23 -5.86
N ARG A 70 -15.61 -12.22 -7.17
CA ARG A 70 -16.80 -11.68 -7.84
C ARG A 70 -18.08 -12.27 -7.25
N ARG A 71 -18.14 -13.59 -7.05
CA ARG A 71 -19.31 -14.25 -6.44
C ARG A 71 -19.53 -13.71 -5.03
N TRP A 72 -18.49 -13.75 -4.21
CA TRP A 72 -18.54 -13.26 -2.84
C TRP A 72 -18.95 -11.77 -2.77
N LEU A 73 -18.35 -10.92 -3.62
CA LEU A 73 -18.60 -9.48 -3.64
C LEU A 73 -20.07 -9.18 -3.97
N ARG A 74 -20.65 -9.89 -4.94
CA ARG A 74 -22.06 -9.71 -5.30
C ARG A 74 -23.00 -10.15 -4.19
N GLU A 75 -22.70 -11.26 -3.52
CA GLU A 75 -23.47 -11.77 -2.38
C GLU A 75 -23.39 -10.83 -1.17
N ASN A 76 -22.28 -10.14 -0.97
CA ASN A 76 -22.00 -9.30 0.20
C ASN A 76 -22.04 -7.79 -0.11
N TRP A 77 -22.49 -7.39 -1.31
CA TRP A 77 -22.34 -6.01 -1.79
C TRP A 77 -22.96 -4.98 -0.85
N SER A 78 -24.14 -5.26 -0.27
CA SER A 78 -24.79 -4.32 0.63
C SER A 78 -23.90 -3.94 1.83
N ALA A 79 -23.20 -4.91 2.42
CA ALA A 79 -22.28 -4.66 3.53
C ALA A 79 -21.02 -3.92 3.07
N VAL A 80 -20.46 -4.29 1.91
CA VAL A 80 -19.30 -3.60 1.31
C VAL A 80 -19.64 -2.14 1.00
N GLU A 81 -20.80 -1.89 0.40
CA GLU A 81 -21.27 -0.55 0.06
C GLU A 81 -21.45 0.32 1.32
N GLN A 82 -22.10 -0.21 2.35
CA GLN A 82 -22.27 0.49 3.62
C GLN A 82 -20.91 0.86 4.24
N LEU A 83 -19.98 -0.09 4.26
CA LEU A 83 -18.65 0.13 4.84
C LEU A 83 -17.85 1.16 4.02
N ALA A 84 -17.85 1.05 2.69
CA ALA A 84 -17.15 1.96 1.79
C ALA A 84 -17.68 3.40 1.88
N ARG A 85 -18.96 3.60 2.20
CA ARG A 85 -19.54 4.94 2.38
C ARG A 85 -18.99 5.66 3.63
N ILE A 86 -18.68 4.91 4.69
CA ILE A 86 -18.29 5.48 5.99
C ILE A 86 -16.79 5.39 6.28
N ARG A 87 -16.05 4.51 5.61
CA ARG A 87 -14.60 4.36 5.79
C ARG A 87 -13.80 4.91 4.63
N THR A 88 -12.60 5.38 4.95
CA THR A 88 -11.62 5.88 4.00
C THR A 88 -10.32 5.10 4.20
N THR A 89 -9.61 4.81 3.12
CA THR A 89 -8.26 4.23 3.18
C THR A 89 -7.25 5.33 3.49
N GLN A 90 -6.33 5.05 4.41
CA GLN A 90 -5.12 5.85 4.63
C GLN A 90 -3.93 4.95 4.36
N THR A 91 -3.35 5.10 3.16
CA THR A 91 -2.26 4.25 2.69
C THR A 91 -0.99 4.64 3.39
N ASN A 92 -0.52 3.80 4.32
CA ASN A 92 0.77 3.89 4.97
C ASN A 92 1.53 2.61 4.62
N GLU A 93 2.56 2.73 3.79
CA GLU A 93 3.24 1.61 3.13
C GLU A 93 4.71 1.62 3.55
N ALA A 94 5.20 0.48 4.06
CA ALA A 94 6.56 0.40 4.59
C ALA A 94 7.64 0.75 3.54
N GLY A 95 7.39 0.45 2.26
CA GLY A 95 8.30 0.78 1.16
C GLY A 95 8.66 2.26 1.05
N ARG A 96 7.80 3.18 1.51
CA ARG A 96 8.14 4.62 1.54
C ARG A 96 9.31 4.93 2.47
N ALA A 97 9.56 4.10 3.48
CA ALA A 97 10.72 4.26 4.33
C ALA A 97 12.01 4.21 3.50
N ALA A 98 12.10 3.37 2.46
CA ALA A 98 13.26 3.30 1.58
C ALA A 98 13.43 4.55 0.71
N VAL A 99 12.32 5.21 0.35
CA VAL A 99 12.36 6.48 -0.39
C VAL A 99 12.79 7.65 0.52
N LEU A 100 12.37 7.63 1.78
CA LEU A 100 12.66 8.70 2.75
C LEU A 100 14.03 8.56 3.41
N LEU A 101 14.57 7.35 3.52
CA LEU A 101 15.83 7.05 4.21
C LEU A 101 17.01 7.93 3.76
N PRO A 102 17.22 8.21 2.46
CA PRO A 102 18.30 9.09 2.00
C PRO A 102 18.23 10.49 2.61
N VAL A 103 17.03 11.09 2.67
CA VAL A 103 16.84 12.42 3.26
C VAL A 103 17.02 12.38 4.77
N LEU A 104 16.49 11.35 5.45
CA LEU A 104 16.67 11.18 6.89
C LEU A 104 18.15 11.00 7.27
N GLY A 105 18.92 10.30 6.43
CA GLY A 105 20.36 10.08 6.62
C GLY A 105 21.22 11.33 6.50
N LEU A 106 20.72 12.41 5.86
CA LEU A 106 21.40 13.71 5.80
C LEU A 106 21.27 14.52 7.10
N LEU A 107 20.31 14.16 7.96
CA LEU A 107 20.08 14.86 9.21
C LEU A 107 21.10 14.46 10.27
N LYS A 108 21.48 15.40 11.14
CA LYS A 108 22.47 15.18 12.19
C LYS A 108 21.81 14.77 13.49
N GLY A 109 22.41 13.82 14.18
CA GLY A 109 22.00 13.39 15.52
C GLY A 109 20.79 12.44 15.51
N PRO A 110 20.32 12.05 16.69
CA PRO A 110 19.12 11.23 16.83
C PRO A 110 17.87 11.98 16.35
N LEU A 111 16.93 11.26 15.76
CA LEU A 111 15.72 11.80 15.16
C LEU A 111 14.48 11.56 16.03
N SER A 112 13.63 12.58 16.09
CA SER A 112 12.25 12.47 16.58
C SER A 112 11.30 12.57 15.39
N LEU A 113 10.52 11.52 15.14
CA LEU A 113 9.63 11.45 13.98
C LEU A 113 8.18 11.71 14.37
N ILE A 114 7.49 12.55 13.59
CA ILE A 114 6.05 12.80 13.73
C ILE A 114 5.42 12.62 12.35
N GLU A 115 4.43 11.73 12.25
CA GLU A 115 3.67 11.48 11.02
C GLU A 115 2.20 11.85 11.23
N VAL A 116 1.69 12.85 10.53
CA VAL A 116 0.27 13.22 10.62
C VAL A 116 -0.55 12.25 9.77
N GLY A 117 -1.44 11.49 10.43
CA GLY A 117 -2.26 10.50 9.75
C GLY A 117 -1.49 9.20 9.51
N ALA A 118 -0.72 8.75 10.51
CA ALA A 118 0.21 7.63 10.37
C ALA A 118 -0.45 6.28 10.06
N SER A 119 -1.78 6.16 10.16
CA SER A 119 -2.51 4.89 9.97
C SER A 119 -1.94 3.82 10.91
N ALA A 120 -1.36 2.72 10.41
CA ALA A 120 -0.68 1.71 11.22
C ALA A 120 0.74 2.12 11.70
N GLY A 121 1.25 3.27 11.23
CA GLY A 121 2.52 3.86 11.68
C GLY A 121 3.77 3.26 11.06
N LEU A 122 3.69 2.46 9.98
CA LEU A 122 4.83 1.77 9.37
C LEU A 122 5.96 2.73 8.95
N CYS A 123 5.63 3.92 8.43
CA CYS A 123 6.63 4.91 8.03
C CYS A 123 7.37 5.58 9.21
N LEU A 124 6.91 5.40 10.46
CA LEU A 124 7.59 5.85 11.67
C LEU A 124 8.72 4.91 12.12
N TYR A 125 8.98 3.82 11.39
CA TYR A 125 9.99 2.82 11.74
C TYR A 125 11.12 2.66 10.71
N PRO A 126 11.72 3.75 10.16
CA PRO A 126 12.82 3.62 9.21
C PRO A 126 14.09 3.02 9.82
N ASP A 127 14.16 2.93 11.15
CA ASP A 127 15.23 2.29 11.93
C ASP A 127 15.03 0.78 12.12
N ARG A 128 13.88 0.20 11.73
CA ARG A 128 13.51 -1.20 12.01
C ARG A 128 13.40 -2.10 10.79
N TYR A 129 13.50 -1.55 9.58
CA TYR A 129 13.53 -2.32 8.35
C TYR A 129 14.96 -2.57 7.89
N SER A 130 15.17 -3.67 7.17
CA SER A 130 16.36 -3.81 6.34
C SER A 130 16.10 -3.23 4.96
N TYR A 131 17.15 -2.70 4.34
CA TYR A 131 17.11 -2.08 3.03
C TYR A 131 18.13 -2.73 2.11
N LEU A 132 17.77 -2.87 0.84
CA LEU A 132 18.69 -3.26 -0.22
C LEU A 132 18.56 -2.24 -1.36
N TYR A 133 19.58 -1.40 -1.52
CA TYR A 133 19.63 -0.45 -2.63
C TYR A 133 20.40 -1.05 -3.80
N ASP A 134 19.80 -0.98 -4.99
CA ASP A 134 20.38 -1.36 -6.27
C ASP A 134 20.93 -2.81 -6.32
N GLY A 135 20.43 -3.70 -5.45
CA GLY A 135 20.90 -5.08 -5.33
C GLY A 135 22.29 -5.22 -4.68
N GLU A 136 22.91 -4.13 -4.25
CA GLU A 136 24.31 -4.10 -3.82
C GLU A 136 24.49 -3.61 -2.38
N LYS A 137 23.79 -2.54 -1.98
CA LYS A 137 24.01 -1.89 -0.68
C LYS A 137 22.94 -2.29 0.33
N TYR A 138 23.35 -3.11 1.30
CA TYR A 138 22.53 -3.45 2.46
C TYR A 138 22.64 -2.43 3.58
N LEU A 139 21.50 -2.08 4.17
CA LEU A 139 21.44 -1.40 5.47
C LEU A 139 20.54 -2.20 6.39
N HIS A 140 21.01 -2.42 7.62
CA HIS A 140 20.27 -3.16 8.63
C HIS A 140 20.00 -2.29 9.86
N PRO A 141 18.94 -2.61 10.62
CA PRO A 141 18.77 -2.12 11.98
C PRO A 141 20.00 -2.36 12.85
N VAL A 142 20.15 -1.55 13.90
CA VAL A 142 21.26 -1.69 14.87
C VAL A 142 21.29 -3.06 15.55
N ASP A 143 20.13 -3.68 15.69
CA ASP A 143 19.95 -5.00 16.32
C ASP A 143 20.19 -6.17 15.34
N GLY A 144 20.57 -5.88 14.08
CA GLY A 144 20.83 -6.86 13.02
C GLY A 144 19.75 -6.88 11.93
N PRO A 145 19.86 -7.82 10.95
CA PRO A 145 18.93 -7.90 9.83
C PRO A 145 17.47 -8.08 10.26
N SER A 146 16.57 -7.36 9.59
CA SER A 146 15.12 -7.45 9.77
C SER A 146 14.54 -8.53 8.86
N THR A 147 13.47 -9.19 9.31
CA THR A 147 12.70 -10.11 8.44
C THR A 147 11.94 -9.37 7.33
N VAL A 148 11.86 -8.04 7.40
CA VAL A 148 11.28 -7.20 6.36
C VAL A 148 12.43 -6.49 5.63
N LEU A 149 12.68 -6.94 4.39
CA LEU A 149 13.64 -6.33 3.48
C LEU A 149 12.89 -5.42 2.49
N LEU A 150 13.30 -4.16 2.43
CA LEU A 150 12.79 -3.16 1.49
C LEU A 150 13.82 -2.98 0.38
N GLU A 151 13.54 -3.57 -0.78
CA GLU A 151 14.35 -3.41 -1.98
C GLU A 151 14.01 -2.08 -2.67
N CYS A 152 15.04 -1.35 -3.11
CA CYS A 152 14.87 -0.05 -3.74
C CYS A 152 15.88 0.15 -4.87
N ALA A 153 15.39 0.27 -6.10
CA ALA A 153 16.20 0.72 -7.22
C ALA A 153 16.26 2.25 -7.25
N THR A 154 17.42 2.81 -7.54
CA THR A 154 17.66 4.26 -7.54
C THR A 154 17.90 4.80 -8.94
N THR A 155 17.65 6.11 -9.11
CA THR A 155 18.07 6.88 -10.29
C THR A 155 18.74 8.17 -9.82
N GLY A 156 19.74 8.66 -10.56
CA GLY A 156 20.39 9.95 -10.25
C GLY A 156 21.29 9.98 -9.01
N SER A 157 21.80 8.82 -8.56
CA SER A 157 22.78 8.67 -7.47
C SER A 157 22.37 9.37 -6.16
N PRO A 158 21.25 8.99 -5.53
CA PRO A 158 20.83 9.57 -4.27
C PRO A 158 21.85 9.30 -3.14
N PRO A 159 21.91 10.17 -2.11
CA PRO A 159 22.83 10.00 -0.99
C PRO A 159 22.35 8.91 -0.03
N ILE A 160 22.54 7.64 -0.41
CA ILE A 160 22.18 6.50 0.45
C ILE A 160 23.10 6.49 1.69
N PRO A 161 22.55 6.55 2.91
CA PRO A 161 23.37 6.62 4.12
C PRO A 161 24.18 5.34 4.36
N GLU A 162 25.15 5.40 5.27
CA GLU A 162 25.94 4.23 5.70
C GLU A 162 25.24 3.39 6.77
N ARG A 163 24.22 3.96 7.43
CA ARG A 163 23.44 3.32 8.49
C ARG A 163 22.02 3.88 8.51
N VAL A 164 21.10 3.10 9.05
CA VAL A 164 19.75 3.59 9.36
C VAL A 164 19.80 4.70 10.42
N PRO A 165 18.83 5.64 10.45
CA PRO A 165 18.79 6.71 11.44
C PRO A 165 18.58 6.16 12.85
N ASP A 166 19.14 6.86 13.84
CA ASP A 166 18.83 6.62 15.26
C ASP A 166 17.52 7.33 15.62
N VAL A 167 16.42 6.59 15.75
CA VAL A 167 15.09 7.15 16.04
C VAL A 167 14.77 7.00 17.52
N VAL A 168 14.87 8.11 18.26
CA VAL A 168 14.70 8.16 19.73
C VAL A 168 13.28 8.45 20.18
N TYR A 169 12.44 9.00 19.28
CA TYR A 169 11.04 9.27 19.54
C TYR A 169 10.22 9.14 18.26
N ARG A 170 8.99 8.64 18.38
CA ARG A 170 8.04 8.51 17.27
C ARG A 170 6.60 8.76 17.73
N ALA A 171 5.83 9.51 16.95
CA ALA A 171 4.42 9.78 17.19
C ALA A 171 3.63 9.85 15.87
N GLY A 172 2.39 9.35 15.87
CA GLY A 172 1.55 9.22 14.68
C GLY A 172 0.07 9.54 14.93
#